data_AF-A0A534N5B7-F1
#
_entry.id   AF-A0A534N5B7-F1
#
_cell.length_a   1.000
_cell.length_b   1.000
_cell.length_c   1.000
_cell.angle_alpha   90.00
_cell.angle_beta   90.00
_cell.angle_gamma   90.00
#
_symmetry.space_group_name_H-M   'P 1'
#
loop_
_entity.id
_entity.type
_entity.pdbx_description
1 polymer ?
#
loop_
_entity_poly.entity_id
_entity_poly.type
_entity_poly.pdbx_seq_one_letter_code
_entity_poly.pdbx_strand_id
1 'polypeptide(L)'
;GFGLIVSEALWKGVPVVGGDVGGIRIQIEDGVHGCLVSSVRQAADRTIELLRDEARRREMGRAGRERVRREFLITRYLRDHLRLYSDLISGN
;
A
#
# COMPACT_ATOMS: atom_id res chain seq x y z
N GLY A 1 -2.80 7.19 -11.41
CA GLY A 1 -3.90 6.42 -10.78
C GLY A 1 -3.47 5.89 -9.42
N PHE A 2 -4.22 4.94 -8.86
CA PHE A 2 -3.93 4.29 -7.56
C PHE A 2 -3.04 3.05 -7.71
N GLY A 3 -3.48 2.08 -8.52
CA GLY A 3 -2.79 0.80 -8.68
C GLY A 3 -3.23 -0.22 -7.64
N LEU A 4 -4.42 -0.82 -7.83
CA LEU A 4 -5.05 -1.76 -6.89
C LEU A 4 -4.16 -2.96 -6.55
N ILE A 5 -3.35 -3.41 -7.51
CA ILE A 5 -2.42 -4.52 -7.35
C ILE A 5 -1.45 -4.33 -6.17
N VAL A 6 -1.12 -3.09 -5.80
CA VAL A 6 -0.26 -2.80 -4.65
C VAL A 6 -1.00 -3.18 -3.36
N SER A 7 -2.21 -2.67 -3.13
CA SER A 7 -3.06 -3.07 -2.00
C SER A 7 -3.38 -4.57 -2.00
N GLU A 8 -3.58 -5.19 -3.16
CA GLU A 8 -3.83 -6.63 -3.26
C GLU A 8 -2.63 -7.49 -2.84
N ALA A 9 -1.40 -7.03 -3.13
CA ALA A 9 -0.17 -7.70 -2.70
C ALA A 9 0.06 -7.51 -1.20
N LEU A 10 -0.06 -6.27 -0.71
CA LEU A 10 0.05 -5.93 0.72
C LEU A 10 -0.97 -6.72 1.56
N TRP A 11 -2.22 -6.86 1.08
CA TRP A 11 -3.26 -7.67 1.74
C TRP A 11 -2.85 -9.14 1.91
N LYS A 12 -2.14 -9.70 0.91
CA LYS A 12 -1.62 -11.07 0.93
C LYS A 12 -0.32 -11.20 1.74
N GLY A 13 0.13 -10.14 2.38
CA GLY A 13 1.37 -10.13 3.15
C GLY A 13 2.63 -10.14 2.29
N VAL A 14 2.54 -9.65 1.05
CA VAL A 14 3.67 -9.54 0.13
C VAL A 14 4.14 -8.08 0.11
N PRO A 15 5.37 -7.77 0.59
CA PRO A 15 5.90 -6.42 0.48
C PRO A 15 6.11 -6.03 -0.98
N VAL A 16 5.83 -4.77 -1.31
CA VAL A 16 5.86 -4.26 -2.69
C VAL A 16 7.06 -3.35 -2.89
N VAL A 17 7.85 -3.60 -3.94
CA VAL A 17 8.81 -2.63 -4.48
C VAL A 17 8.12 -1.87 -5.60
N GLY A 18 7.74 -0.62 -5.34
CA GLY A 18 6.89 0.19 -6.22
C GLY A 18 7.55 1.50 -6.62
N GLY A 19 7.23 2.01 -7.80
CA GLY A 19 7.72 3.32 -8.24
C GLY A 19 7.22 4.45 -7.34
N ASP A 20 8.07 5.42 -7.02
CA ASP A 20 7.70 6.62 -6.24
C ASP A 20 6.89 7.62 -7.07
N VAL A 21 5.68 7.22 -7.46
CA VAL A 21 4.80 8.00 -8.33
C VAL A 21 3.33 7.82 -7.98
N GLY A 22 2.54 8.88 -8.18
CA GLY A 22 1.08 8.83 -8.14
C GLY A 22 0.53 8.18 -6.87
N GLY A 23 -0.49 7.33 -7.02
CA GLY A 23 -1.14 6.66 -5.90
C GLY A 23 -0.41 5.43 -5.36
N ILE A 24 0.74 5.04 -5.93
CA ILE A 24 1.58 3.98 -5.34
C ILE A 24 2.16 4.47 -4.01
N ARG A 25 2.63 5.73 -3.96
CA ARG A 25 3.19 6.34 -2.74
C ARG A 25 2.18 6.54 -1.62
N ILE A 26 0.88 6.58 -1.94
CA ILE A 26 -0.20 6.65 -0.94
C ILE A 26 -0.37 5.27 -0.25
N GLN A 27 -0.03 4.19 -0.95
CA GLN A 27 -0.19 2.82 -0.47
C GLN A 27 1.04 2.27 0.26
N ILE A 28 2.22 2.88 0.06
CA ILE A 28 3.52 2.39 0.57
C ILE A 28 4.16 3.45 1.44
N GLU A 29 4.48 3.08 2.68
CA GLU A 29 5.42 3.78 3.55
C GLU A 29 6.78 3.08 3.39
N ASP A 30 7.78 3.83 2.90
CA ASP A 30 9.09 3.29 2.54
C ASP A 30 9.77 2.64 3.75
N GLY A 31 10.20 1.38 3.59
CA GLY A 31 10.88 0.61 4.61
C GLY A 31 9.96 -0.04 5.67
N VAL A 32 8.67 0.31 5.72
CA VAL A 32 7.73 -0.26 6.71
C VAL A 32 6.94 -1.43 6.14
N HIS A 33 6.28 -1.24 5.00
CA HIS A 33 5.49 -2.28 4.35
C HIS A 33 5.76 -2.44 2.85
N GLY A 34 6.74 -1.71 2.32
CA GLY A 34 7.23 -1.81 0.96
C GLY A 34 8.43 -0.89 0.75
N CYS A 35 8.89 -0.80 -0.48
CA CYS A 35 9.99 0.08 -0.86
C CYS A 35 9.58 0.96 -2.03
N LEU A 36 9.78 2.27 -1.89
CA LEU A 36 9.61 3.23 -2.97
C LEU A 36 10.93 3.42 -3.72
N VAL A 37 10.86 3.35 -5.05
CA VAL A 37 12.05 3.40 -5.92
C VAL A 37 11.85 4.36 -7.09
N SER A 38 12.93 4.99 -7.52
CA SER A 38 12.95 5.94 -8.65
C SER A 38 13.82 5.49 -9.83
N SER A 39 14.45 4.32 -9.73
CA SER A 39 15.26 3.75 -10.81
C SER A 39 15.25 2.23 -10.82
N VAL A 40 15.60 1.63 -11.97
CA VAL A 40 15.76 0.17 -12.13
C VAL A 40 16.80 -0.38 -11.15
N ARG A 41 17.89 0.37 -10.92
CA ARG A 41 18.94 -0.03 -9.97
C ARG A 41 18.39 -0.14 -8.55
N GLN A 42 17.67 0.88 -8.08
CA GLN A 42 17.04 0.83 -6.76
C GLN A 42 16.01 -0.31 -6.65
N ALA A 43 15.21 -0.54 -7.70
CA ALA A 43 14.27 -1.65 -7.73
C ALA A 43 14.98 -3.00 -7.54
N ALA A 44 16.10 -3.21 -8.24
CA ALA A 44 16.92 -4.41 -8.09
C ALA A 44 17.51 -4.53 -6.68
N ASP A 45 18.13 -3.47 -6.16
CA ASP A 45 18.79 -3.48 -4.86
C ASP A 45 17.80 -3.80 -3.73
N ARG A 46 16.63 -3.14 -3.71
CA ARG A 46 15.57 -3.39 -2.72
C ARG A 46 14.96 -4.79 -2.85
N THR A 47 14.82 -5.29 -4.08
CA THR A 47 14.33 -6.67 -4.30
C THR A 47 15.33 -7.68 -3.73
N ILE A 48 16.62 -7.51 -3.99
CA ILE A 48 17.68 -8.38 -3.46
C ILE A 48 17.73 -8.34 -1.93
N GLU A 49 17.62 -7.15 -1.33
CA GLU A 49 17.55 -6.95 0.12
C GLU A 49 16.41 -7.79 0.74
N LEU A 50 15.20 -7.71 0.17
CA LEU A 50 14.03 -8.47 0.64
C LEU A 50 14.14 -9.98 0.39
N LEU A 51 14.82 -10.40 -0.67
CA LEU A 51 15.05 -11.82 -0.94
C LEU A 51 16.05 -12.43 0.06
N ARG A 52 17.04 -11.66 0.50
CA ARG A 52 18.08 -12.10 1.45
C ARG A 52 17.61 -12.13 2.90
N ASP A 53 16.67 -11.27 3.28
CA ASP A 53 16.15 -11.17 4.65
C ASP A 53 14.69 -11.61 4.74
N GLU A 54 14.48 -12.89 5.05
CA GLU A 54 13.13 -13.45 5.21
C GLU A 54 12.38 -12.85 6.42
N ALA A 55 13.08 -12.58 7.53
CA ALA A 55 12.45 -12.08 8.74
C ALA A 55 11.85 -10.69 8.48
N ARG A 56 12.64 -9.81 7.87
CA ARG A 56 12.21 -8.48 7.47
C ARG A 56 11.11 -8.51 6.40
N ARG A 57 11.22 -9.40 5.40
CA ARG A 57 10.17 -9.58 4.39
C ARG A 57 8.83 -9.96 5.03
N ARG A 58 8.83 -10.86 6.02
CA ARG A 58 7.63 -11.27 6.76
C ARG A 58 7.08 -10.15 7.65
N GLU A 59 7.96 -9.39 8.30
CA GLU A 59 7.57 -8.22 9.09
C GLU A 59 6.87 -7.16 8.23
N MET A 60 7.49 -6.76 7.12
CA MET A 60 6.90 -5.82 6.17
C MET A 60 5.57 -6.31 5.61
N GLY A 61 5.48 -7.61 5.28
CA GLY A 61 4.23 -8.22 4.83
C GLY A 61 3.10 -8.08 5.85
N ARG A 62 3.37 -8.32 7.14
CA ARG A 62 2.38 -8.12 8.22
C ARG A 62 1.98 -6.66 8.35
N ALA A 63 2.94 -5.74 8.31
CA ALA A 63 2.67 -4.30 8.34
C ALA A 63 1.81 -3.85 7.15
N GLY A 64 2.08 -4.37 5.94
CA GLY A 64 1.32 -4.08 4.72
C GLY A 64 -0.11 -4.57 4.80
N ARG A 65 -0.32 -5.78 5.32
CA ARG A 65 -1.67 -6.30 5.53
C ARG A 65 -2.46 -5.43 6.50
N GLU A 66 -1.84 -4.99 7.59
CA GLU A 66 -2.47 -4.14 8.59
C GLU A 66 -2.78 -2.73 8.05
N ARG A 67 -1.90 -2.19 7.20
CA ARG A 67 -2.16 -0.94 6.45
C ARG A 67 -3.41 -1.06 5.59
N VAL A 68 -3.49 -2.09 4.73
CA VAL A 68 -4.65 -2.31 3.85
C VAL A 68 -5.92 -2.50 4.67
N ARG A 69 -5.86 -3.29 5.76
CA ARG A 69 -7.00 -3.53 6.66
C ARG A 69 -7.59 -2.22 7.19
N ARG A 70 -6.74 -1.27 7.58
CA ARG A 70 -7.16 0.01 8.14
C ARG A 70 -7.67 0.97 7.08
N GLU A 71 -7.09 0.91 5.87
CA GLU A 71 -7.21 2.04 4.95
C GLU A 71 -7.79 1.75 3.58
N PHE A 72 -7.60 0.56 3.02
CA PHE A 72 -7.89 0.33 1.60
C PHE A 72 -8.91 -0.78 1.35
N LEU A 73 -9.67 -1.17 2.38
CA LEU A 73 -10.79 -2.09 2.24
C LEU A 73 -12.05 -1.39 1.69
N ILE A 74 -12.81 -2.14 0.88
CA ILE A 74 -14.06 -1.67 0.27
C ILE A 74 -15.09 -1.17 1.29
N THR A 75 -15.13 -1.76 2.50
CA THR A 75 -16.08 -1.35 3.54
C THR A 75 -15.79 0.04 4.10
N ARG A 76 -14.50 0.43 4.18
CA ARG A 76 -14.12 1.81 4.50
C ARG A 76 -14.50 2.72 3.34
N TYR A 77 -14.12 2.35 2.11
CA TYR A 77 -14.40 3.15 0.92
C TYR A 77 -15.90 3.47 0.75
N LEU A 78 -16.75 2.45 0.92
CA LEU A 78 -18.20 2.59 0.89
C LEU A 78 -18.72 3.53 1.98
N ARG A 79 -18.24 3.36 3.22
CA ARG A 79 -18.63 4.25 4.34
C ARG A 79 -18.29 5.70 4.05
N ASP A 80 -17.08 5.97 3.55
CA ASP A 80 -16.62 7.32 3.25
C ASP A 80 -17.45 7.94 2.10
N HIS A 81 -17.85 7.14 1.10
CA HIS A 81 -18.76 7.59 0.04
C HIS A 81 -20.18 7.90 0.55
N LEU A 82 -20.74 7.03 1.40
CA LEU A 82 -22.07 7.25 1.97
C LEU A 82 -22.11 8.50 2.84
N ARG A 83 -21.03 8.77 3.60
CA ARG A 83 -20.88 10.02 4.36
C ARG A 83 -20.87 11.24 3.44
N LEU A 84 -20.03 11.22 2.40
CA LEU A 84 -20.00 12.29 1.41
C LEU A 84 -21.37 12.55 0.79
N TYR A 85 -22.09 11.50 0.39
CA TYR A 85 -23.45 11.66 -0.15
C TYR A 85 -24.42 12.22 0.88
N SER A 86 -24.34 11.77 2.13
CA SER A 86 -25.17 12.28 3.22
C SER A 86 -24.92 13.78 3.46
N ASP A 87 -23.67 14.21 3.46
CA ASP A 87 -23.28 15.60 3.69
C ASP A 87 -23.79 16.49 2.55
N LEU A 88 -23.57 16.07 1.31
CA LEU A 88 -24.05 16.79 0.11
C LEU A 88 -25.57 16.91 0.03
N ILE A 89 -26.31 15.86 0.44
CA ILE A 89 -27.78 15.90 0.48
C ILE A 89 -28.29 16.79 1.62
N SER A 90 -27.58 16.83 2.74
CA SER A 90 -27.99 17.59 3.93
C SER A 90 -27.66 19.08 3.86
N GLY A 91 -26.91 19.53 2.84
CA GLY A 91 -26.61 20.94 2.59
C GLY A 91 -25.63 21.57 3.58
N ASN A 92 -24.80 20.75 4.24
CA ASN A 92 -23.72 21.18 5.12
C ASN A 92 -22.37 21.04 4.41
#